data_AF-A0A0F9BWR9-F1
#
_entry.id   AF-A0A0F9BWR9-F1
#
_cell.length_a   1.000
_cell.length_b   1.000
_cell.length_c   1.000
_cell.angle_alpha   90.00
_cell.angle_beta   90.00
_cell.angle_gamma   90.00
#
_symmetry.space_group_name_H-M   'P 1'
#
loop_
_entity.id
_entity.type
_entity.pdbx_description
1 polymer ?
#
loop_
_entity_poly.entity_id
_entity_poly.type
_entity_poly.pdbx_seq_one_letter_code
_entity_poly.pdbx_strand_id
1 'polypeptide(L)'
;MAVEMDITGTTGVVALLGWPVEHSLSPRMHNAAFAEMGEPLCYVALPVRPEDLEDAVSGIRAMGFKGFNLTVPHKEAVMPLLNKVAPE
;
A
#
# COMPACT_ATOMS: atom_id res chain seq x y z
N MET A 1 -11.62 -15.98 -17.77
CA MET A 1 -12.55 -14.83 -17.68
C MET A 1 -11.90 -13.84 -16.74
N ALA A 2 -11.78 -12.56 -17.10
CA ALA A 2 -11.22 -11.59 -16.16
C ALA A 2 -12.17 -11.50 -14.97
N VAL A 3 -11.71 -11.89 -13.78
CA VAL A 3 -12.46 -11.67 -12.55
C VAL A 3 -12.42 -10.17 -12.31
N GLU A 4 -13.56 -9.52 -12.48
CA GLU A 4 -13.70 -8.10 -12.18
C GLU A 4 -13.69 -7.94 -10.65
N MET A 5 -12.80 -7.11 -10.12
CA MET A 5 -12.73 -6.83 -8.69
C MET A 5 -13.92 -5.96 -8.29
N ASP A 6 -14.91 -6.55 -7.62
CA ASP A 6 -16.03 -5.82 -7.03
C ASP A 6 -15.62 -5.25 -5.66
N ILE A 7 -15.48 -3.92 -5.59
CA ILE A 7 -15.10 -3.22 -4.36
C ILE A 7 -16.35 -2.98 -3.52
N THR A 8 -16.37 -3.54 -2.32
CA THR A 8 -17.49 -3.43 -1.37
C THR A 8 -17.05 -2.72 -0.07
N GLY A 9 -18.00 -2.49 0.84
CA GLY A 9 -17.71 -1.88 2.15
C GLY A 9 -16.80 -2.71 3.06
N THR A 10 -16.48 -3.95 2.70
CA THR A 10 -15.59 -4.85 3.46
C THR A 10 -14.24 -5.08 2.77
N THR A 11 -14.00 -4.51 1.59
CA THR A 11 -12.75 -4.67 0.85
C THR A 11 -11.59 -4.06 1.64
N GLY A 12 -10.53 -4.83 1.87
CA GLY A 12 -9.31 -4.34 2.53
C GLY A 12 -8.42 -3.57 1.56
N VAL A 13 -7.72 -2.55 2.05
CA VAL A 13 -6.83 -1.72 1.22
C VAL A 13 -5.37 -2.01 1.57
N VAL A 14 -4.55 -2.21 0.54
CA VAL A 14 -3.09 -2.29 0.61
C VAL A 14 -2.51 -1.14 -0.21
N ALA A 15 -1.44 -0.50 0.27
CA ALA A 15 -0.86 0.66 -0.39
C ALA A 15 0.57 0.45 -0.93
N LEU A 16 0.99 1.33 -1.83
CA LEU A 16 2.38 1.67 -2.10
C LEU A 16 2.61 3.13 -1.72
N LEU A 17 3.55 3.40 -0.83
CA LEU A 17 3.95 4.76 -0.46
C LEU A 17 5.30 5.12 -1.10
N GLY A 18 5.38 6.31 -1.69
CA GLY A 18 6.61 6.84 -2.28
C GLY A 18 6.37 8.18 -2.96
N TRP A 19 7.42 8.75 -3.54
CA TRP A 19 7.32 9.98 -4.32
C TRP A 19 8.42 10.09 -5.38
N PRO A 20 8.07 10.16 -6.68
CA PRO A 20 6.77 9.86 -7.29
C PRO A 20 6.47 8.35 -7.34
N VAL A 21 5.20 7.96 -7.50
CA VAL A 21 4.76 6.53 -7.56
C VAL A 21 3.65 6.22 -8.57
N GLU A 22 3.17 7.23 -9.30
CA GLU A 22 2.04 7.14 -10.23
C GLU A 22 2.31 6.18 -11.40
N HIS A 23 3.58 6.01 -11.76
CA HIS A 23 4.02 5.11 -12.83
C HIS A 23 4.29 3.68 -12.36
N SER A 24 4.07 3.38 -11.07
CA SER A 24 4.31 2.04 -10.54
C SER A 24 3.39 1.01 -11.20
N LEU A 25 3.96 -0.13 -11.57
CA LEU A 25 3.21 -1.29 -12.06
C LEU A 25 2.69 -2.16 -10.90
N SER A 26 3.10 -1.91 -9.65
CA SER A 26 2.69 -2.70 -8.48
C SER A 26 1.17 -2.76 -8.30
N PRO A 27 0.38 -1.66 -8.47
CA PRO A 27 -1.07 -1.76 -8.40
C PRO A 27 -1.67 -2.72 -9.42
N ARG A 28 -1.17 -2.72 -10.67
CA ARG A 28 -1.65 -3.64 -11.70
C ARG A 28 -1.33 -5.09 -11.34
N MET A 29 -0.10 -5.33 -10.88
CA MET A 29 0.37 -6.67 -10.49
C MET A 29 -0.43 -7.24 -9.31
N HIS A 30 -0.55 -6.48 -8.22
CA HIS A 30 -1.22 -6.96 -7.01
C HIS A 30 -2.73 -7.11 -7.19
N ASN A 31 -3.41 -6.16 -7.86
CA ASN A 31 -4.85 -6.29 -8.10
C ASN A 31 -5.17 -7.48 -9.03
N ALA A 32 -4.33 -7.75 -10.04
CA ALA A 32 -4.49 -8.95 -10.86
C ALA A 32 -4.35 -10.23 -10.03
N ALA A 33 -3.38 -10.28 -9.11
CA ALA A 33 -3.21 -11.41 -8.20
C ALA A 33 -4.38 -11.56 -7.22
N PHE A 34 -4.88 -10.47 -6.63
CA PHE A 34 -6.03 -10.50 -5.73
C PHE A 34 -7.30 -10.99 -6.44
N ALA A 35 -7.54 -10.50 -7.66
CA ALA A 35 -8.65 -10.95 -8.50
C ALA A 35 -8.56 -12.46 -8.81
N GLU A 36 -7.39 -12.96 -9.19
CA GLU A 36 -7.18 -14.38 -9.50
C GLU A 36 -7.38 -15.27 -8.27
N MET A 37 -6.96 -14.80 -7.09
CA MET A 37 -7.11 -15.55 -5.83
C MET A 37 -8.49 -15.39 -5.18
N GLY A 38 -9.35 -14.49 -5.68
CA GLY A 38 -10.63 -14.16 -5.05
C GLY A 38 -10.48 -13.45 -3.70
N GLU A 39 -9.35 -12.76 -3.48
CA GLU A 39 -9.09 -12.02 -2.24
C GLU A 39 -9.85 -10.68 -2.25
N PRO A 40 -10.60 -10.34 -1.18
CA PRO A 40 -11.34 -9.09 -1.08
C PRO A 40 -10.41 -7.92 -0.72
N LEU A 41 -9.36 -7.72 -1.51
CA LEU A 41 -8.33 -6.70 -1.34
C LEU A 41 -8.19 -5.83 -2.58
N CYS A 42 -7.91 -4.55 -2.38
CA CYS A 42 -7.45 -3.67 -3.44
C CYS A 42 -6.08 -3.07 -3.10
N TYR A 43 -5.27 -2.85 -4.13
CA TYR A 43 -3.95 -2.27 -4.05
C TYR A 43 -3.94 -0.89 -4.72
N VAL A 44 -3.50 0.14 -3.99
CA VAL A 44 -3.42 1.53 -4.49
C VAL A 44 -2.02 2.11 -4.35
N ALA A 45 -1.61 2.99 -5.26
CA ALA A 45 -0.41 3.80 -5.10
C ALA A 45 -0.80 5.17 -4.51
N LEU A 46 -0.12 5.58 -3.44
CA LEU A 46 -0.36 6.84 -2.74
C LEU A 46 0.93 7.68 -2.82
N PRO A 47 0.93 8.78 -3.59
CA PRO A 47 2.02 9.74 -3.59
C PRO A 47 2.12 10.40 -2.23
N VAL A 48 3.26 10.26 -1.56
CA VAL A 48 3.53 10.81 -0.23
C VAL A 48 4.85 11.54 -0.30
N ARG A 49 4.86 12.87 -0.13
CA ARG A 49 6.12 13.62 -0.13
C ARG A 49 6.95 13.28 1.12
N PRO A 50 8.28 13.47 1.11
CA PRO A 50 9.13 13.19 2.28
C PRO A 50 8.63 13.83 3.57
N GLU A 51 8.15 15.07 3.50
CA GLU A 51 7.61 15.83 4.64
C GLU A 51 6.32 15.25 5.22
N ASP A 52 5.57 14.46 4.46
CA ASP A 52 4.26 13.92 4.84
C ASP A 52 4.32 12.46 5.32
N LEU A 53 5.51 11.86 5.40
CA LEU A 53 5.66 10.41 5.64
C LEU A 53 5.08 9.98 7.01
N GLU A 54 5.34 10.76 8.06
CA GLU A 54 4.83 10.46 9.39
C GLU A 54 3.30 10.49 9.44
N ASP A 55 2.70 11.52 8.86
CA ASP A 55 1.25 11.67 8.77
C ASP A 55 0.63 10.57 7.91
N ALA A 56 1.27 10.17 6.80
CA ALA A 56 0.80 9.08 5.96
C ALA A 56 0.81 7.73 6.71
N VAL A 57 1.88 7.42 7.44
CA VAL A 57 1.99 6.18 8.24
C VAL A 57 0.97 6.18 9.38
N SER A 58 0.75 7.33 10.02
CA SER A 58 -0.28 7.51 11.04
C SER A 58 -1.69 7.30 10.46
N GLY A 59 -1.98 7.94 9.32
CA GLY A 59 -3.27 7.86 8.64
C GLY A 59 -3.63 6.44 8.18
N ILE A 60 -2.69 5.73 7.55
CA ILE A 60 -2.89 4.35 7.10
C ILE A 60 -3.20 3.40 8.26
N ARG A 61 -2.55 3.60 9.40
CA ARG A 61 -2.85 2.86 10.63
C ARG A 61 -4.25 3.15 11.15
N ALA A 62 -4.62 4.44 11.23
CA ALA A 62 -5.93 4.87 11.70
C ALA A 62 -7.07 4.41 10.79
N MET A 63 -6.84 4.40 9.46
CA MET A 63 -7.81 3.95 8.45
C MET A 63 -7.94 2.42 8.36
N GLY A 64 -7.09 1.65 9.04
CA GLY A 64 -7.19 0.19 9.05
C GLY A 64 -6.72 -0.50 7.76
N PHE A 65 -5.77 0.10 7.03
CA PHE A 65 -5.13 -0.55 5.88
C PHE A 65 -4.49 -1.89 6.30
N LYS A 66 -4.51 -2.87 5.39
CA LYS A 66 -3.97 -4.21 5.64
C LYS A 66 -2.44 -4.27 5.58
N GLY A 67 -1.82 -3.26 4.99
CA GLY A 67 -0.38 -3.12 4.89
C GLY A 67 0.00 -2.15 3.78
N PHE A 68 1.30 -1.93 3.61
CA PHE A 68 1.81 -1.13 2.53
C PHE A 68 3.23 -1.55 2.13
N ASN A 69 3.56 -1.36 0.86
CA ASN A 69 4.93 -1.33 0.37
C ASN A 69 5.48 0.09 0.48
N LEU A 70 6.81 0.18 0.54
CA LEU A 70 7.54 1.44 0.51
C LEU A 70 8.52 1.45 -0.65
N THR A 71 8.63 2.59 -1.29
CA THR A 71 9.66 2.86 -2.30
C THR A 71 10.33 4.20 -2.04
N VAL A 72 11.24 4.58 -2.95
CA VAL A 72 12.00 5.83 -2.89
C VAL A 72 11.04 7.02 -2.65
N PRO A 73 11.41 7.97 -1.77
CA PRO A 73 12.62 8.03 -0.93
C PRO A 73 12.45 7.46 0.50
N HIS A 74 11.38 6.72 0.79
CA HIS A 74 10.91 6.50 2.17
C HIS A 74 11.47 5.27 2.88
N LYS A 75 12.24 4.42 2.19
CA LYS A 75 12.65 3.11 2.72
C LYS A 75 13.43 3.20 4.03
N GLU A 76 14.31 4.19 4.15
CA GLU A 76 15.09 4.41 5.38
C GLU A 76 14.33 5.33 6.36
N ALA A 77 13.66 6.37 5.83
CA ALA A 77 12.96 7.36 6.63
C ALA A 77 11.78 6.78 7.43
N VAL A 78 11.22 5.64 7.02
CA VAL A 78 10.13 4.99 7.77
C VAL A 78 10.61 4.31 9.06
N MET A 79 11.88 3.95 9.17
CA MET A 79 12.39 3.10 10.25
C MET A 79 12.00 3.57 11.67
N PRO A 80 12.12 4.87 12.03
CA PRO A 80 11.68 5.34 13.35
C PRO A 80 10.16 5.27 13.58
N LEU A 81 9.35 5.09 12.54
CA LEU A 81 7.89 5.05 12.59
C LEU A 81 7.34 3.62 12.79
N LEU A 82 8.20 2.61 12.70
CA LEU A 82 7.84 1.19 12.82
C LEU A 82 7.97 0.71 14.27
N ASN A 83 7.03 -0.14 14.72
CA ASN A 83 7.13 -0.76 16.04
C ASN A 83 8.17 -1.88 16.10
N LYS A 84 8.34 -2.61 15.00
CA LYS A 84 9.26 -3.75 14.86
C LYS A 84 9.74 -3.85 13.42
N VAL A 85 10.95 -4.35 13.25
CA VAL A 85 11.53 -4.71 11.95
C VAL A 85 11.92 -6.18 12.03
N ALA A 86 11.50 -6.96 11.04
CA ALA A 86 11.87 -8.38 10.97
C ALA A 86 13.37 -8.52 10.71
N PRO A 87 14.02 -9.59 11.21
CA PRO A 87 15.36 -9.94 10.75
C PRO A 87 15.35 -10.25 9.25
N GLU A 88 16.49 -10.06 8.59
CA GLU A 88 16.69 -10.39 7.18
C GLU A 88 16.64 -11.90 6.91
#